data_AF-A0A699UXA9-F1
#
_entry.id   AF-A0A699UXA9-F1
#
_cell.length_a   1.000
_cell.length_b   1.000
_cell.length_c   1.000
_cell.angle_alpha   90.00
_cell.angle_beta   90.00
_cell.angle_gamma   90.00
#
_symmetry.space_group_name_H-M   'P 1'
#
loop_
_entity.id
_entity.type
_entity.pdbx_description
1 polymer ?
#
loop_
_entity_poly.entity_id
_entity_poly.type
_entity_poly.pdbx_seq_one_letter_code
_entity_poly.pdbx_strand_id
1 'polypeptide(L)'
;TDNRTMAEMLRAPTEGCAEAIVVLPILAEQFELKHSLINMMTSEQFLWTRKEQSARSRAARRWLEKEPPRSVTTWDDLVSKFINEFFLPSRTTNLRNEISNFQQKFDESCHKAWERYKDLLRACPHHGFTELHKLDTFYNALNPADQDSLNAAAGD
;
A
#
# COMPACT_ATOMS: atom_id res chain seq x y z
N THR A 1 49.01 -16.36 -0.63
CA THR A 1 48.11 -16.57 0.51
C THR A 1 47.46 -15.24 0.82
N ASP A 2 46.63 -14.69 -0.08
CA ASP A 2 45.37 -15.29 -0.57
C ASP A 2 44.46 -15.50 0.65
N ASN A 3 43.68 -14.50 1.11
CA ASN A 3 42.86 -13.51 0.40
C ASN A 3 41.72 -14.14 -0.44
N ARG A 4 41.14 -15.21 0.14
CA ARG A 4 39.87 -15.81 -0.26
C ARG A 4 38.96 -16.01 0.95
N THR A 5 37.66 -15.72 0.96
CA THR A 5 36.87 -14.68 0.28
C THR A 5 35.59 -14.52 1.11
N MET A 6 35.34 -13.36 1.76
CA MET A 6 34.08 -13.15 2.51
C MET A 6 32.82 -13.30 1.63
N ALA A 7 32.95 -13.15 0.30
CA ALA A 7 31.85 -13.37 -0.63
C ALA A 7 31.42 -14.84 -0.80
N GLU A 8 32.11 -15.82 -0.21
CA GLU A 8 31.57 -17.21 -0.14
C GLU A 8 30.44 -17.35 0.90
N MET A 9 30.38 -16.46 1.91
CA MET A 9 29.22 -16.36 2.81
C MET A 9 28.04 -15.58 2.19
N LEU A 10 28.23 -14.92 1.04
CA LEU A 10 27.17 -14.17 0.34
C LEU A 10 26.37 -15.02 -0.67
N ARG A 11 26.46 -16.36 -0.60
CA ARG A 11 25.74 -17.28 -1.51
C ARG A 11 24.56 -17.98 -0.82
N ALA A 12 23.44 -17.27 -0.77
CA ALA A 12 22.09 -17.73 -0.40
C ALA A 12 21.57 -18.87 -1.33
N PRO A 13 20.39 -19.52 -1.08
CA PRO A 13 19.35 -19.32 -0.04
C PRO A 13 19.19 -20.55 0.90
N THR A 14 18.20 -20.70 1.79
CA THR A 14 16.92 -20.00 2.13
C THR A 14 16.86 -19.74 3.67
N GLU A 15 15.79 -19.35 4.39
CA GLU A 15 14.32 -19.39 4.27
C GLU A 15 13.69 -18.17 5.00
N GLY A 16 12.45 -17.78 4.68
CA GLY A 16 11.93 -16.42 4.94
C GLY A 16 11.57 -16.04 6.39
N CYS A 17 11.39 -14.73 6.58
CA CYS A 17 10.84 -14.02 7.75
C CYS A 17 11.75 -13.70 8.96
N ALA A 18 12.88 -14.38 9.19
CA ALA A 18 13.57 -14.28 10.50
C ALA A 18 14.69 -13.22 10.65
N GLU A 19 15.34 -12.75 9.56
CA GLU A 19 16.71 -12.19 9.66
C GLU A 19 16.83 -10.67 9.94
N ALA A 20 15.74 -9.95 10.23
CA ALA A 20 15.75 -8.48 10.32
C ALA A 20 15.90 -7.89 11.74
N ILE A 21 15.80 -8.70 12.82
CA ILE A 21 15.60 -8.18 14.18
C ILE A 21 16.57 -8.85 15.17
N VAL A 22 17.54 -8.07 15.66
CA VAL A 22 18.51 -8.49 16.68
C VAL A 22 18.40 -7.59 17.91
N VAL A 23 17.81 -8.15 18.98
CA VAL A 23 18.11 -7.91 20.41
C VAL A 23 17.62 -6.59 21.07
N LEU A 24 16.46 -6.71 21.76
CA LEU A 24 16.17 -6.42 23.19
C LEU A 24 16.38 -4.98 23.78
N PRO A 25 15.78 -4.62 24.96
CA PRO A 25 14.69 -5.27 25.73
C PRO A 25 13.59 -4.34 26.35
N ILE A 26 12.33 -4.83 26.37
CA ILE A 26 11.37 -4.83 27.52
C ILE A 26 10.63 -3.52 27.93
N LEU A 27 9.29 -3.64 28.06
CA LEU A 27 8.28 -2.78 28.71
C LEU A 27 7.98 -1.40 28.04
N ALA A 28 6.74 -1.02 27.70
CA ALA A 28 5.43 -1.61 28.06
C ALA A 28 4.33 -1.40 27.00
N GLU A 29 3.82 -2.53 26.49
CA GLU A 29 2.40 -2.87 26.30
C GLU A 29 1.48 -1.95 25.44
N GLN A 30 0.91 -2.58 24.39
CA GLN A 30 -0.22 -2.13 23.55
C GLN A 30 -0.03 -1.03 22.48
N PHE A 31 1.11 -0.32 22.40
CA PHE A 31 1.30 0.73 21.38
C PHE A 31 2.30 0.41 20.24
N GLU A 32 3.24 -0.52 20.43
CA GLU A 32 4.29 -0.79 19.44
C GLU A 32 3.80 -1.40 18.11
N LEU A 33 2.77 -2.26 18.15
CA LEU A 33 2.09 -2.76 16.93
C LEU A 33 1.66 -1.61 16.03
N LYS A 34 1.03 -0.58 16.62
CA LYS A 34 0.63 0.61 15.87
C LYS A 34 1.86 1.36 15.39
N HIS A 35 2.86 1.60 16.24
CA HIS A 35 3.99 2.44 15.87
C HIS A 35 4.89 1.83 14.78
N SER A 36 5.17 0.52 14.84
CA SER A 36 5.92 -0.20 13.79
C SER A 36 5.16 -0.23 12.45
N LEU A 37 3.87 -0.58 12.47
CA LEU A 37 3.01 -0.54 11.28
C LEU A 37 2.87 0.89 10.72
N ILE A 38 2.75 1.91 11.57
CA ILE A 38 2.68 3.32 11.17
C ILE A 38 4.00 3.78 10.55
N ASN A 39 5.16 3.45 11.12
CA ASN A 39 6.47 3.83 10.57
C ASN A 39 6.75 3.14 9.22
N MET A 40 6.35 1.88 9.07
CA MET A 40 6.37 1.16 7.79
C MET A 40 5.42 1.79 6.76
N MET A 41 4.20 2.17 7.16
CA MET A 41 3.20 2.79 6.27
C MET A 41 3.52 4.22 5.86
N THR A 42 4.11 5.02 6.75
CA THR A 42 4.33 6.47 6.53
C THR A 42 5.56 6.75 5.68
N SER A 43 6.64 5.99 5.88
CA SER A 43 7.92 6.18 5.19
C SER A 43 7.81 6.04 3.67
N GLU A 44 7.10 5.02 3.19
CA GLU A 44 6.86 4.84 1.75
C GLU A 44 5.81 5.82 1.22
N GLN A 45 4.66 5.98 1.89
CA GLN A 45 3.56 6.80 1.37
C GLN A 45 3.95 8.28 1.22
N PHE A 46 4.78 8.84 2.10
CA PHE A 46 5.18 10.26 2.01
C PHE A 46 6.07 10.56 0.79
N LEU A 47 6.96 9.63 0.41
CA LEU A 47 7.81 9.78 -0.78
C LEU A 47 7.07 9.40 -2.08
N TRP A 48 6.15 8.44 -1.99
CA TRP A 48 5.31 7.97 -3.09
C TRP A 48 4.30 9.04 -3.55
N THR A 49 3.55 9.62 -2.62
CA THR A 49 2.51 10.64 -2.89
C THR A 49 3.03 11.84 -3.67
N ARG A 50 4.25 12.33 -3.39
CA ARG A 50 4.84 13.45 -4.15
C ARG A 50 5.13 13.09 -5.61
N LYS A 51 5.64 11.88 -5.88
CA LYS A 51 5.91 11.39 -7.24
C LYS A 51 4.62 11.13 -8.01
N GLU A 52 3.62 10.52 -7.36
CA GLU A 52 2.30 10.29 -7.95
C GLU A 52 1.57 11.60 -8.25
N GLN A 53 1.52 12.55 -7.33
CA GLN A 53 0.92 13.87 -7.58
C GLN A 53 1.56 14.55 -8.80
N SER A 54 2.90 14.52 -8.91
CA SER A 54 3.62 15.03 -10.09
C SER A 54 3.26 14.27 -11.38
N ALA A 55 3.09 12.95 -11.32
CA ALA A 55 2.68 12.14 -12.46
C ALA A 55 1.23 12.43 -12.89
N ARG A 56 0.30 12.52 -11.93
CA ARG A 56 -1.11 12.85 -12.16
C ARG A 56 -1.28 14.25 -12.73
N SER A 57 -0.56 15.26 -12.22
CA SER A 57 -0.58 16.62 -12.79
C SER A 57 -0.08 16.66 -14.24
N ARG A 58 0.95 15.86 -14.58
CA ARG A 58 1.41 15.72 -15.97
C ARG A 58 0.40 14.98 -16.85
N ALA A 59 -0.27 13.96 -16.33
CA ALA A 59 -1.34 13.25 -17.04
C ALA A 59 -2.54 14.15 -17.31
N ALA A 60 -3.01 14.90 -16.30
CA ALA A 60 -4.10 15.87 -16.43
C ALA A 60 -3.80 16.95 -17.47
N ARG A 61 -2.59 17.52 -17.47
CA ARG A 61 -2.19 18.50 -18.50
C ARG A 61 -2.20 17.89 -19.90
N ARG A 62 -1.62 16.69 -20.08
CA ARG A 62 -1.60 15.97 -21.36
C ARG A 62 -2.99 15.54 -21.85
N TRP A 63 -3.93 15.29 -20.95
CA TRP A 63 -5.32 15.03 -21.28
C TRP A 63 -5.99 16.31 -21.80
N LEU A 64 -5.86 17.42 -21.07
CA LEU A 64 -6.44 18.71 -21.46
C LEU A 64 -5.89 19.21 -22.81
N GLU A 65 -4.60 18.99 -23.08
CA GLU A 65 -3.95 19.28 -24.37
C GLU A 65 -4.47 18.41 -25.55
N LYS A 66 -5.15 17.29 -25.26
CA LYS A 66 -5.72 16.36 -26.26
C LYS A 66 -7.23 16.50 -26.45
N GLU A 67 -7.93 17.21 -25.56
CA GLU A 67 -9.38 17.39 -25.69
C GLU A 67 -9.71 18.13 -27.00
N PRO A 68 -10.73 17.70 -27.76
CA PRO A 68 -11.07 18.34 -29.03
C PRO A 68 -11.42 19.83 -28.86
N PRO A 69 -11.08 20.70 -29.83
CA PRO A 69 -11.50 22.10 -29.79
C PRO A 69 -13.01 22.23 -29.59
N ARG A 70 -13.43 23.10 -28.67
CA ARG A 70 -14.85 23.31 -28.28
C ARG A 70 -15.55 22.11 -27.61
N SER A 71 -14.81 21.08 -27.15
CA SER A 71 -15.39 20.00 -26.34
C SER A 71 -15.65 20.39 -24.87
N VAL A 72 -14.87 21.34 -24.36
CA VAL A 72 -15.04 21.98 -23.06
C VAL A 72 -15.45 23.43 -23.32
N THR A 73 -16.69 23.78 -23.03
CA THR A 73 -17.24 25.13 -23.25
C THR A 73 -17.65 25.83 -21.97
N THR A 74 -17.94 25.07 -20.93
CA THR A 74 -18.29 25.54 -19.59
C THR A 74 -17.34 24.94 -18.53
N TRP A 75 -17.40 25.48 -17.31
CA TRP A 75 -16.73 24.89 -16.15
C TRP A 75 -17.29 23.49 -15.83
N ASP A 76 -18.60 23.30 -15.98
CA ASP A 76 -19.26 22.03 -15.69
C ASP A 76 -18.88 20.94 -16.71
N ASP A 77 -18.65 21.29 -17.98
CA ASP A 77 -18.08 20.38 -18.99
C ASP A 77 -16.68 19.90 -18.55
N LEU A 78 -15.82 20.83 -18.12
CA LEU A 78 -14.45 20.53 -17.70
C LEU A 78 -14.46 19.59 -16.50
N VAL A 79 -15.23 19.93 -15.46
CA VAL A 79 -15.35 19.14 -14.23
C VAL A 79 -15.93 17.75 -14.53
N SER A 80 -17.00 17.68 -15.32
CA SER A 80 -17.65 16.42 -15.66
C SER A 80 -16.74 15.50 -16.49
N LYS A 81 -16.04 16.04 -17.49
CA LYS A 81 -15.08 15.26 -18.29
C LYS A 81 -13.86 14.84 -17.47
N PHE A 82 -13.32 15.72 -16.64
CA PHE A 82 -12.18 15.42 -15.76
C PHE A 82 -12.51 14.35 -14.72
N ILE A 83 -13.71 14.40 -14.12
CA ILE A 83 -14.20 13.35 -13.21
C ILE A 83 -14.38 12.03 -13.97
N ASN A 84 -14.95 12.03 -15.16
CA ASN A 84 -15.10 10.78 -15.93
C ASN A 84 -13.75 10.21 -16.42
N GLU A 85 -12.76 11.04 -16.76
CA GLU A 85 -11.43 10.55 -17.17
C GLU A 85 -10.62 10.00 -15.97
N PHE A 86 -10.51 10.77 -14.88
CA PHE A 86 -9.59 10.47 -13.78
C PHE A 86 -10.24 9.81 -12.56
N PHE A 87 -11.57 9.83 -12.47
CA PHE A 87 -12.33 9.51 -11.26
C PHE A 87 -13.67 8.80 -11.52
N LEU A 88 -13.79 8.03 -12.61
CA LEU A 88 -14.99 7.24 -12.98
C LEU A 88 -15.75 6.77 -11.73
N PRO A 89 -16.96 7.28 -11.44
CA PRO A 89 -17.65 7.01 -10.17
C PRO A 89 -17.90 5.52 -9.92
N SER A 90 -18.13 4.75 -11.00
CA SER A 90 -18.23 3.29 -10.98
C SER A 90 -16.91 2.63 -10.54
N ARG A 91 -15.78 3.02 -11.14
CA ARG A 91 -14.44 2.51 -10.78
C ARG A 91 -14.06 2.87 -9.35
N THR A 92 -14.33 4.11 -8.93
CA THR A 92 -14.10 4.57 -7.55
C THR A 92 -14.94 3.78 -6.55
N THR A 93 -16.21 3.50 -6.87
CA THR A 93 -17.09 2.67 -6.03
C THR A 93 -16.61 1.22 -5.94
N ASN A 94 -16.25 0.62 -7.08
CA ASN A 94 -15.74 -0.76 -7.12
C ASN A 94 -14.46 -0.90 -6.30
N LEU A 95 -13.47 0.00 -6.49
CA LEU A 95 -12.23 -0.04 -5.71
C LEU A 95 -12.47 0.16 -4.22
N ARG A 96 -13.38 1.05 -3.80
CA ARG A 96 -13.76 1.18 -2.38
C ARG A 96 -14.37 -0.10 -1.82
N ASN A 97 -15.21 -0.79 -2.60
CA ASN A 97 -15.77 -2.09 -2.21
C ASN A 97 -14.69 -3.18 -2.15
N GLU A 98 -13.75 -3.22 -3.08
CA GLU A 98 -12.62 -4.16 -3.07
C GLU A 98 -11.67 -3.93 -1.88
N ILE A 99 -11.46 -2.66 -1.47
CA ILE A 99 -10.71 -2.32 -0.27
C ILE A 99 -11.46 -2.79 0.98
N SER A 100 -12.73 -2.42 1.16
CA SER A 100 -13.50 -2.74 2.38
C SER A 100 -13.85 -4.23 2.53
N ASN A 101 -13.95 -4.97 1.42
CA ASN A 101 -14.18 -6.43 1.44
C ASN A 101 -12.91 -7.21 1.08
N PHE A 102 -11.74 -6.63 1.33
CA PHE A 102 -10.47 -7.32 1.09
C PHE A 102 -10.41 -8.61 1.90
N GLN A 103 -9.86 -9.66 1.31
CA GLN A 103 -9.58 -10.96 1.93
C GLN A 103 -8.26 -11.48 1.37
N GLN A 104 -7.43 -12.07 2.21
CA GLN A 104 -6.29 -12.89 1.81
C GLN A 104 -6.80 -14.17 1.11
N LYS A 105 -6.07 -14.64 0.09
CA LYS A 105 -6.41 -15.91 -0.57
C LYS A 105 -5.75 -17.09 0.16
N PHE A 106 -6.36 -18.26 0.06
CA PHE A 106 -5.91 -19.49 0.72
C PHE A 106 -4.45 -19.89 0.41
N ASP A 107 -3.96 -19.59 -0.79
CA ASP A 107 -2.60 -19.87 -1.27
C ASP A 107 -1.67 -18.63 -1.32
N GLU A 108 -2.15 -17.48 -0.85
CA GLU A 108 -1.45 -16.20 -0.90
C GLU A 108 -0.79 -15.92 0.46
N SER A 109 0.52 -15.67 0.46
CA SER A 109 1.24 -15.26 1.67
C SER A 109 0.84 -13.84 2.13
N CYS A 110 0.88 -13.58 3.44
CA CYS A 110 0.59 -12.26 4.02
C CYS A 110 1.31 -11.11 3.29
N HIS A 111 2.59 -11.26 2.92
CA HIS A 111 3.33 -10.25 2.14
C HIS A 111 2.67 -9.95 0.77
N LYS A 112 2.26 -10.98 0.01
CA LYS A 112 1.58 -10.78 -1.28
C LYS A 112 0.20 -10.12 -1.10
N ALA A 113 -0.52 -10.51 -0.05
CA ALA A 113 -1.79 -9.88 0.31
C ALA A 113 -1.58 -8.39 0.66
N TRP A 114 -0.51 -8.06 1.40
CA TRP A 114 -0.16 -6.67 1.74
C TRP A 114 0.16 -5.81 0.52
N GLU A 115 0.98 -6.30 -0.42
CA GLU A 115 1.24 -5.56 -1.66
C GLU A 115 -0.04 -5.35 -2.47
N ARG A 116 -0.89 -6.38 -2.59
CA ARG A 116 -2.20 -6.29 -3.27
C ARG A 116 -3.13 -5.28 -2.60
N TYR A 117 -3.14 -5.21 -1.26
CA TYR A 117 -3.91 -4.22 -0.51
C TYR A 117 -3.39 -2.79 -0.73
N LYS A 118 -2.07 -2.59 -0.69
CA LYS A 118 -1.43 -1.29 -1.01
C LYS A 118 -1.76 -0.84 -2.44
N ASP A 119 -1.77 -1.73 -3.42
CA ASP A 119 -2.11 -1.40 -4.80
C ASP A 119 -3.58 -0.98 -4.99
N LEU A 120 -4.51 -1.58 -4.26
CA LEU A 120 -5.91 -1.11 -4.22
C LEU A 120 -6.03 0.30 -3.63
N LEU A 121 -5.32 0.59 -2.53
CA LEU A 121 -5.26 1.93 -1.93
C LEU A 121 -4.66 2.97 -2.89
N ARG A 122 -3.55 2.63 -3.57
CA ARG A 122 -2.91 3.46 -4.61
C ARG A 122 -3.84 3.72 -5.81
N ALA A 123 -4.64 2.73 -6.21
CA ALA A 123 -5.61 2.87 -7.29
C ALA A 123 -6.79 3.78 -6.93
N CYS A 124 -7.11 3.94 -5.64
CA CYS A 124 -8.20 4.77 -5.14
C CYS A 124 -7.73 5.81 -4.09
N PRO A 125 -6.90 6.80 -4.45
CA PRO A 125 -6.31 7.74 -3.50
C PRO A 125 -7.32 8.71 -2.85
N HIS A 126 -8.59 8.67 -3.25
CA HIS A 126 -9.70 9.42 -2.65
C HIS A 126 -10.71 8.51 -1.94
N HIS A 127 -10.26 7.34 -1.47
CA HIS A 127 -11.09 6.31 -0.84
C HIS A 127 -11.86 6.76 0.42
N GLY A 128 -11.40 7.81 1.10
CA GLY A 128 -12.01 8.35 2.33
C GLY A 128 -11.68 7.59 3.63
N PHE A 129 -11.19 6.36 3.54
CA PHE A 129 -10.76 5.56 4.70
C PHE A 129 -9.64 6.19 5.53
N THR A 130 -9.77 6.09 6.86
CA THR A 130 -8.74 6.46 7.84
C THR A 130 -7.65 5.38 7.94
N GLU A 131 -6.46 5.73 8.43
CA GLU A 131 -5.38 4.75 8.62
C GLU A 131 -5.78 3.60 9.56
N LEU A 132 -6.57 3.88 10.61
CA LEU A 132 -7.11 2.85 11.50
C LEU A 132 -8.03 1.88 10.75
N HIS A 133 -8.93 2.39 9.90
CA HIS A 133 -9.81 1.53 9.10
C HIS A 133 -9.03 0.68 8.09
N LYS A 134 -7.97 1.23 7.49
CA LYS A 134 -7.09 0.46 6.59
C LYS A 134 -6.41 -0.71 7.32
N LEU A 135 -5.85 -0.45 8.49
CA LEU A 135 -5.17 -1.47 9.31
C LEU A 135 -6.14 -2.53 9.81
N ASP A 136 -7.30 -2.12 10.33
CA ASP A 136 -8.36 -3.02 10.79
C ASP A 136 -8.88 -3.91 9.66
N THR A 137 -9.17 -3.31 8.49
CA THR A 137 -9.60 -4.05 7.29
C THR A 137 -8.55 -5.05 6.84
N PHE A 138 -7.26 -4.69 6.82
CA PHE A 138 -6.21 -5.62 6.43
C PHE A 138 -6.02 -6.74 7.44
N TYR A 139 -5.93 -6.43 8.74
CA TYR A 139 -5.76 -7.45 9.80
C TYR A 139 -6.92 -8.45 9.83
N ASN A 140 -8.17 -7.97 9.81
CA ASN A 140 -9.37 -8.80 9.80
C ASN A 140 -9.56 -9.60 8.49
N ALA A 141 -8.80 -9.27 7.45
CA ALA A 141 -8.78 -9.96 6.15
C ALA A 141 -7.74 -11.07 6.04
N LEU A 142 -6.84 -11.20 7.03
CA LEU A 142 -5.81 -12.24 7.04
C LEU A 142 -6.35 -13.59 7.50
N ASN A 143 -5.67 -14.65 7.05
CA ASN A 143 -5.88 -16.00 7.53
C ASN A 143 -5.53 -16.09 9.04
N PRO A 144 -6.18 -16.95 9.85
CA PRO A 144 -5.86 -17.08 11.27
C PRO A 144 -4.37 -17.36 11.55
N ALA A 145 -3.71 -18.20 10.75
CA ALA A 145 -2.29 -18.49 10.89
C ALA A 145 -1.36 -17.28 10.64
N ASP A 146 -1.75 -16.38 9.73
CA ASP A 146 -1.02 -15.14 9.46
C ASP A 146 -1.31 -14.07 10.54
N GLN A 147 -2.53 -14.04 11.10
CA GLN A 147 -2.86 -13.24 12.28
C GLN A 147 -2.05 -13.70 13.50
N ASP A 148 -2.03 -15.00 13.80
CA ASP A 148 -1.27 -15.58 14.92
C ASP A 148 0.23 -15.31 14.77
N SER A 149 0.75 -15.40 13.55
CA SER A 149 2.16 -15.09 13.25
C SER A 149 2.49 -13.61 13.47
N LEU A 150 1.59 -12.68 13.10
CA LEU A 150 1.75 -11.25 13.39
C LEU A 150 1.63 -10.94 14.88
N ASN A 151 0.73 -11.61 15.59
CA ASN A 151 0.56 -11.45 17.03
C ASN A 151 1.78 -11.97 17.81
N ALA A 152 2.37 -13.10 17.37
CA ALA A 152 3.61 -13.63 17.94
C ALA A 152 4.81 -12.69 17.68
N ALA A 153 4.97 -12.18 16.46
CA ALA A 153 6.04 -11.24 16.10
C ALA A 153 5.94 -9.86 16.80
N ALA A 154 4.82 -9.60 17.50
CA ALA A 154 4.57 -8.40 18.27
C ALA A 154 4.66 -8.61 19.80
N GLY A 155 5.02 -9.82 20.25
CA GLY A 155 4.93 -10.26 21.64
C GLY A 155 6.24 -10.33 22.45
N ASP A 156 7.38 -9.94 21.87
CA ASP A 156 8.73 -9.97 22.49
C ASP A 156 9.27 -8.56 22.82
#